data_AF-A0A537KIA5-F1
#
_entry.id   AF-A0A537KIA5-F1
#
_cell.length_a   1.000
_cell.length_b   1.000
_cell.length_c   1.000
_cell.angle_alpha   90.00
_cell.angle_beta   90.00
_cell.angle_gamma   90.00
#
_symmetry.space_group_name_H-M   'P 1'
#
loop_
_entity.id
_entity.type
_entity.pdbx_description
1 polymer ?
#
loop_
_entity_poly.entity_id
_entity_poly.type
_entity_poly.pdbx_seq_one_letter_code
_entity_poly.pdbx_strand_id
1 'polypeptide(L)'
;MKKRTRVIKSDYGELQVKVWDHDRDRAATLANAIMEKLQQIHQNVQTRNNTVLLSKINDEYVQKKLDYQKLSDSSGRARDQSTTDLLSAQRSSLLQQMLEYDRLLDQYKLMVNAKPQALIIIERATPPLKADKPKTIAVITGATVLSLFFGLLAALVLERRKATK
;
A
#
# COMPACT_ATOMS: atom_id res chain seq x y z
N MET A 1 3.36 14.80 -14.11
CA MET A 1 2.77 13.44 -13.96
C MET A 1 1.43 13.39 -13.21
N LYS A 2 1.18 14.22 -12.17
CA LYS A 2 -0.03 14.16 -11.32
C LYS A 2 -1.41 14.24 -12.03
N LYS A 3 -1.49 14.75 -13.26
CA LYS A 3 -2.75 14.89 -14.03
C LYS A 3 -3.08 13.69 -14.92
N ARG A 4 -2.17 12.71 -15.06
CA ARG A 4 -2.27 11.59 -16.02
C ARG A 4 -2.29 10.20 -15.39
N THR A 5 -2.27 10.11 -14.06
CA THR A 5 -2.33 8.84 -13.35
C THR A 5 -3.32 8.95 -12.20
N ARG A 6 -4.12 7.91 -12.00
CA ARG A 6 -5.06 7.80 -10.87
C ARG A 6 -4.99 6.39 -10.31
N VAL A 7 -4.79 6.29 -9.00
CA VAL A 7 -4.87 5.02 -8.26
C VAL A 7 -6.19 5.03 -7.49
N ILE A 8 -7.01 4.00 -7.68
CA ILE A 8 -8.36 3.88 -7.09
C ILE A 8 -8.42 2.54 -6.35
N LYS A 9 -9.11 2.49 -5.22
CA LYS A 9 -9.50 1.24 -4.58
C LYS A 9 -10.84 0.78 -5.18
N SER A 10 -10.88 -0.42 -5.74
CA SER A 10 -12.10 -1.06 -6.22
C SER A 10 -13.03 -1.39 -5.05
N ASP A 11 -14.31 -1.60 -5.32
CA ASP A 11 -15.31 -2.00 -4.32
C ASP A 11 -14.94 -3.33 -3.65
N TYR A 12 -14.23 -4.20 -4.38
CA TYR A 12 -13.68 -5.48 -3.89
C TYR A 12 -12.32 -5.35 -3.18
N GLY A 13 -11.84 -4.12 -2.98
CA GLY A 13 -10.60 -3.85 -2.26
C GLY A 13 -9.31 -3.86 -3.09
N GLU A 14 -9.41 -4.12 -4.39
CA GLU A 14 -8.29 -4.15 -5.32
C GLU A 14 -7.72 -2.75 -5.59
N LEU A 15 -6.42 -2.66 -5.88
CA LEU A 15 -5.78 -1.42 -6.32
C LEU A 15 -5.80 -1.33 -7.85
N GLN A 16 -6.55 -0.37 -8.38
CA GLN A 16 -6.62 -0.09 -9.81
C GLN A 16 -5.76 1.12 -10.17
N VAL A 17 -4.83 0.94 -11.11
CA VAL A 17 -3.98 2.01 -11.64
C VAL A 17 -4.46 2.39 -13.03
N LYS A 18 -4.96 3.62 -13.19
CA LYS A 18 -5.36 4.20 -14.49
C LYS A 18 -4.34 5.22 -14.94
N VAL A 19 -3.87 5.09 -16.18
CA VAL A 19 -2.92 6.00 -16.82
C VAL A 19 -3.50 6.49 -18.14
N TRP A 20 -3.40 7.80 -18.38
CA TRP A 20 -3.80 8.42 -19.62
C TRP A 20 -2.56 8.91 -20.37
N ASP A 21 -2.34 8.39 -21.58
CA ASP A 21 -1.37 8.90 -22.54
C ASP A 21 -2.01 9.03 -23.93
N HIS A 22 -1.34 9.73 -24.84
CA HIS A 22 -1.77 9.87 -26.23
C HIS A 22 -1.55 8.55 -26.99
N ASP A 23 -0.45 7.86 -26.69
CA ASP A 23 -0.12 6.57 -27.27
C ASP A 23 -0.69 5.44 -26.39
N ARG A 24 -1.44 4.52 -27.03
CA ARG A 24 -2.10 3.38 -26.39
C ARG A 24 -1.11 2.44 -25.72
N ASP A 25 0.03 2.19 -26.35
CA ASP A 25 0.98 1.18 -25.89
C ASP A 25 1.77 1.75 -24.72
N ARG A 26 2.18 3.02 -24.84
CA ARG A 26 2.81 3.76 -23.74
C ARG A 26 1.93 3.83 -22.50
N ALA A 27 0.62 4.05 -22.65
CA ALA A 27 -0.30 4.08 -21.52
C ALA A 27 -0.33 2.75 -20.75
N ALA A 28 -0.40 1.62 -21.47
CA ALA A 28 -0.41 0.29 -20.88
C ALA A 28 0.94 -0.06 -20.23
N THR A 29 2.06 0.17 -20.93
CA THR A 29 3.40 -0.06 -20.38
C THR A 29 3.64 0.79 -19.12
N LEU A 30 3.22 2.05 -19.13
CA LEU A 30 3.38 2.93 -17.98
C LEU A 30 2.51 2.50 -16.79
N ALA A 31 1.28 2.05 -17.03
CA ALA A 31 0.42 1.50 -15.97
C ALA A 31 1.05 0.27 -15.31
N ASN A 32 1.57 -0.66 -16.12
CA ASN A 32 2.27 -1.84 -15.63
C ASN A 32 3.55 -1.46 -14.85
N ALA A 33 4.36 -0.54 -15.37
CA ALA A 33 5.57 -0.08 -14.70
C ALA A 33 5.27 0.62 -13.35
N ILE A 34 4.16 1.37 -13.27
CA ILE A 34 3.73 1.99 -12.00
C ILE A 34 3.29 0.91 -11.00
N MET A 35 2.56 -0.11 -11.43
CA MET A 35 2.18 -1.24 -10.56
C MET A 35 3.41 -1.98 -10.05
N GLU A 36 4.37 -2.27 -10.92
CA GLU A 36 5.64 -2.90 -10.55
C GLU A 36 6.42 -2.04 -9.56
N LYS A 37 6.47 -0.72 -9.78
CA LYS A 37 7.14 0.18 -8.84
C LYS A 37 6.44 0.22 -7.48
N LEU A 38 5.11 0.20 -7.48
CA LEU A 38 4.31 0.15 -6.25
C LEU A 38 4.57 -1.15 -5.48
N GLN A 39 4.63 -2.28 -6.19
CA GLN A 39 4.98 -3.59 -5.62
C GLN A 39 6.39 -3.57 -5.01
N GLN A 40 7.39 -3.03 -5.73
CA GLN A 40 8.75 -2.88 -5.22
C GLN A 40 8.80 -2.03 -3.95
N ILE A 41 8.09 -0.90 -3.92
CA ILE A 41 8.03 -0.03 -2.73
C ILE A 41 7.39 -0.79 -1.57
N HIS A 42 6.27 -1.47 -1.79
CA HIS A 42 5.58 -2.18 -0.73
C HIS A 42 6.42 -3.34 -0.18
N GLN A 43 7.07 -4.12 -1.07
CA GLN A 43 7.99 -5.18 -0.68
C GLN A 43 9.17 -4.63 0.13
N ASN A 44 9.77 -3.51 -0.30
CA ASN A 44 10.87 -2.87 0.43
C ASN A 44 10.44 -2.40 1.82
N VAL A 45 9.26 -1.77 1.94
CA VAL A 45 8.71 -1.36 3.24
C VAL A 45 8.45 -2.57 4.14
N GLN A 46 7.87 -3.65 3.62
CA GLN A 46 7.66 -4.87 4.40
C GLN A 46 8.99 -5.51 4.85
N THR A 47 9.97 -5.64 3.95
CA THR A 47 11.29 -6.18 4.30
C THR A 47 11.99 -5.33 5.34
N ARG A 48 11.96 -3.99 5.21
CA ARG A 48 12.50 -3.08 6.21
C ARG A 48 11.82 -3.26 7.56
N ASN A 49 10.48 -3.32 7.58
CA ASN A 49 9.73 -3.52 8.81
C ASN A 49 10.10 -4.85 9.48
N ASN A 50 10.14 -5.95 8.70
CA ASN A 50 10.52 -7.27 9.21
C ASN A 50 11.96 -7.30 9.73
N THR A 51 12.89 -6.58 9.09
CA THR A 51 14.28 -6.47 9.54
C THR A 51 14.40 -5.71 10.87
N VAL A 52 13.64 -4.61 11.02
CA VAL A 52 13.59 -3.84 12.27
C VAL A 52 12.94 -4.64 13.40
N LEU A 53 11.87 -5.37 13.11
CA LEU A 53 11.24 -6.25 14.10
C LEU A 53 12.19 -7.37 14.51
N LEU A 54 12.87 -8.01 13.56
CA LEU A 54 13.86 -9.04 13.83
C LEU A 54 14.98 -8.55 14.76
N SER A 55 15.52 -7.35 14.52
CA SER A 55 16.56 -6.79 15.40
C SER A 55 16.02 -6.50 16.79
N LYS A 56 14.83 -5.88 16.90
CA LYS A 56 14.21 -5.60 18.20
C LYS A 56 13.90 -6.86 19.01
N ILE A 57 13.35 -7.89 18.36
CA ILE A 57 13.06 -9.18 19.00
C ILE A 57 14.36 -9.83 19.48
N ASN A 58 15.43 -9.75 18.68
CA ASN A 58 16.74 -10.27 19.07
C ASN A 58 17.31 -9.52 20.28
N ASP A 59 17.22 -8.19 20.29
CA ASP A 59 17.67 -7.37 21.42
C ASP A 59 16.89 -7.69 22.70
N GLU A 60 15.56 -7.80 22.61
CA GLU A 60 14.70 -8.20 23.73
C GLU A 60 14.98 -9.63 24.21
N TYR A 61 15.25 -10.57 23.30
CA TYR A 61 15.63 -11.93 23.64
C TYR A 61 16.96 -11.96 24.42
N VAL A 62 17.96 -11.18 24.00
CA VAL A 62 19.23 -11.07 24.72
C VAL A 62 19.03 -10.45 26.10
N GLN A 63 18.20 -9.42 26.24
CA GLN A 63 17.89 -8.83 27.55
C GLN A 63 17.20 -9.83 28.48
N LYS A 64 16.18 -10.55 27.98
CA LYS A 64 15.52 -11.61 28.76
C LYS A 64 16.50 -12.72 29.17
N LYS A 65 17.42 -13.10 28.30
CA LYS A 65 18.48 -14.06 28.65
C LYS A 65 19.37 -13.56 29.79
N LEU A 66 19.72 -12.27 29.80
CA LEU A 66 20.48 -11.67 30.90
C LEU A 66 19.67 -11.63 32.20
N ASP A 67 18.38 -11.32 32.12
CA ASP A 67 17.50 -11.32 33.30
C ASP A 67 17.29 -12.74 33.86
N TYR A 68 17.20 -13.75 32.99
CA TYR A 68 17.22 -15.16 33.40
C TYR A 68 18.49 -15.50 34.17
N GLN A 69 19.66 -15.09 33.66
CA GLN A 69 20.95 -15.34 34.31
C GLN A 69 21.02 -14.66 35.68
N LYS A 70 20.67 -13.37 35.78
CA LYS A 70 20.62 -12.63 37.05
C LYS A 70 19.68 -13.28 38.07
N LEU A 71 18.51 -13.75 37.61
CA LEU A 71 17.53 -14.42 38.47
C LEU A 71 18.04 -15.79 38.94
N SER A 72 18.73 -16.52 38.06
CA SER A 72 19.39 -17.78 38.39
C SER A 72 20.48 -17.59 39.44
N ASP A 73 21.38 -16.61 39.27
CA ASP A 73 22.45 -16.31 40.21
C ASP A 73 21.93 -15.85 41.59
N SER A 74 20.82 -15.10 41.60
CA SER A 74 20.18 -14.64 42.84
C SER A 74 19.49 -15.78 43.59
N SER A 75 18.95 -16.75 42.86
CA SER A 75 18.25 -17.88 43.48
C SER A 75 19.17 -18.86 44.23
N GLY A 76 20.45 -18.96 43.83
CA GLY A 76 21.44 -19.73 44.58
C GLY A 76 21.79 -19.12 45.94
N ARG A 77 21.35 -17.88 46.21
CA ARG A 77 21.57 -17.15 47.46
C ARG A 77 20.32 -17.04 48.34
N ALA A 78 19.17 -17.51 47.86
CA ALA A 78 17.91 -17.47 48.61
C ALA A 78 17.90 -18.54 49.70
N ARG A 79 17.63 -18.15 50.96
CA ARG A 79 17.73 -19.01 52.15
C ARG A 79 16.38 -19.60 52.60
N ASP A 80 15.27 -18.99 52.17
CA ASP A 80 13.90 -19.36 52.57
C ASP A 80 13.15 -20.15 51.48
N GLN A 81 12.49 -21.23 51.88
CA GLN A 81 11.83 -22.18 50.98
C GLN A 81 10.68 -21.56 50.14
N SER A 82 9.93 -20.63 50.73
CA SER A 82 8.87 -19.89 50.02
C SER A 82 9.42 -18.95 48.94
N THR A 83 10.59 -18.35 49.18
CA THR A 83 11.25 -17.48 48.19
C THR A 83 11.84 -18.30 47.04
N THR A 84 12.35 -19.50 47.29
CA THR A 84 12.81 -20.41 46.23
C THR A 84 11.69 -20.87 45.31
N ASP A 85 10.49 -21.14 45.84
CA ASP A 85 9.34 -21.58 45.04
C ASP A 85 8.86 -20.46 44.09
N LEU A 86 8.70 -19.23 44.59
CA LEU A 86 8.35 -18.07 43.77
C LEU A 86 9.40 -17.78 42.68
N LEU A 87 10.69 -17.84 43.03
CA LEU A 87 11.79 -17.63 42.08
C LEU A 87 11.88 -18.74 41.02
N SER A 88 11.45 -19.96 41.34
CA SER A 88 11.40 -21.06 40.38
C SER A 88 10.24 -20.90 39.39
N ALA A 89 9.05 -20.47 39.87
CA ALA A 89 7.91 -20.15 39.02
C ALA A 89 8.19 -18.95 38.09
N GLN A 90 8.90 -17.93 38.58
CA GLN A 90 9.31 -16.80 37.75
C GLN A 90 10.32 -17.24 36.67
N ARG A 91 11.26 -18.13 37.01
CA ARG A 91 12.21 -18.70 36.04
C ARG A 91 11.53 -19.53 34.95
N SER A 92 10.55 -20.38 35.30
CA SER A 92 9.83 -21.18 34.32
C SER A 92 9.02 -20.30 33.38
N SER A 93 8.34 -19.27 33.90
CA SER A 93 7.63 -18.27 33.09
C SER A 93 8.58 -17.54 32.12
N LEU A 94 9.76 -17.13 32.60
CA LEU A 94 10.72 -16.40 31.78
C LEU A 94 11.37 -17.29 30.71
N LEU A 95 11.62 -18.56 31.02
CA LEU A 95 12.07 -19.57 30.05
C LEU A 95 11.01 -19.79 28.97
N GLN A 96 9.73 -19.87 29.36
CA GLN A 96 8.64 -20.00 28.40
C GLN A 96 8.55 -18.79 27.46
N GLN A 97 8.70 -17.58 27.98
CA GLN A 97 8.80 -16.37 27.16
C GLN A 97 9.99 -16.47 26.19
N MET A 98 11.18 -16.88 26.65
CA MET A 98 12.34 -17.03 25.77
C MET A 98 12.09 -17.99 24.60
N LEU A 99 11.39 -19.10 24.83
CA LEU A 99 11.00 -20.03 23.76
C LEU A 99 10.02 -19.41 22.76
N GLU A 100 9.12 -18.55 23.22
CA GLU A 100 8.22 -17.80 22.33
C GLU A 100 8.99 -16.80 21.46
N TYR A 101 9.95 -16.08 22.04
CA TYR A 101 10.82 -15.18 21.30
C TYR A 101 11.69 -15.91 20.26
N ASP A 102 12.19 -17.11 20.59
CA ASP A 102 12.99 -17.92 19.66
C ASP A 102 12.16 -18.36 18.44
N ARG A 103 10.92 -18.82 18.68
CA ARG A 103 9.96 -19.11 17.59
C ARG A 103 9.67 -17.87 16.74
N LEU A 104 9.48 -16.73 17.39
CA LEU A 104 9.21 -15.46 16.70
C LEU A 104 10.41 -15.04 15.86
N LEU A 105 11.63 -15.15 16.38
CA LEU A 105 12.86 -14.89 15.64
C LEU A 105 12.93 -15.72 14.38
N ASP A 106 12.69 -17.03 14.47
CA ASP A 106 12.75 -17.92 13.32
C ASP A 106 11.66 -17.60 12.30
N GLN A 107 10.45 -17.28 12.74
CA GLN A 107 9.38 -16.82 11.85
C GLN A 107 9.78 -15.54 11.09
N TYR A 108 10.33 -14.54 11.78
CA TYR A 108 10.75 -13.29 11.13
C TYR A 108 11.99 -13.48 10.25
N LYS A 109 12.92 -14.37 10.61
CA LYS A 109 14.05 -14.77 9.73
C LYS A 109 13.51 -15.33 8.42
N LEU A 110 12.53 -16.24 8.49
CA LEU A 110 11.89 -16.80 7.31
C LEU A 110 11.19 -15.71 6.48
N MET A 111 10.47 -14.78 7.11
CA MET A 111 9.79 -13.68 6.40
C MET A 111 10.75 -12.70 5.71
N VAL A 112 11.89 -12.39 6.33
CA VAL A 112 12.95 -11.54 5.73
C VAL A 112 13.59 -12.25 4.54
N ASN A 113 13.85 -13.56 4.66
CA ASN A 113 14.49 -14.35 3.61
C ASN A 113 13.55 -14.65 2.43
N ALA A 114 12.30 -14.99 2.71
CA ALA A 114 11.31 -15.36 1.69
C ALA A 114 10.84 -14.18 0.83
N LYS A 115 10.98 -12.93 1.31
CA LYS A 115 10.57 -11.68 0.62
C LYS A 115 9.21 -11.82 -0.09
N PRO A 116 8.13 -12.15 0.64
CA PRO A 116 6.83 -12.47 0.04
C PRO A 116 6.33 -11.33 -0.86
N GLN A 117 5.58 -11.73 -1.89
CA GLN A 117 4.97 -10.80 -2.83
C GLN A 117 3.89 -9.99 -2.10
N ALA A 118 4.12 -8.69 -1.99
CA ALA A 118 3.28 -7.84 -1.14
C ALA A 118 1.95 -7.45 -1.82
N LEU A 119 1.89 -7.53 -3.15
CA LEU A 119 0.70 -7.29 -3.96
C LEU A 119 0.58 -8.41 -5.00
N ILE A 120 -0.64 -8.93 -5.18
CA ILE A 120 -0.96 -9.91 -6.22
C ILE A 120 -1.54 -9.16 -7.42
N ILE A 121 -0.94 -9.32 -8.59
CA ILE A 121 -1.44 -8.72 -9.82
C ILE A 121 -2.55 -9.61 -10.37
N ILE A 122 -3.79 -9.14 -10.25
CA ILE A 122 -4.98 -9.85 -10.76
C ILE A 122 -5.07 -9.72 -12.28
N GLU A 123 -4.84 -8.51 -12.79
CA GLU A 123 -4.90 -8.19 -14.21
C GLU A 123 -3.75 -7.24 -14.60
N ARG A 124 -3.09 -7.52 -15.73
CA ARG A 124 -2.10 -6.61 -16.32
C ARG A 124 -2.79 -5.60 -17.22
N ALA A 125 -2.27 -4.37 -17.25
CA ALA A 125 -2.80 -3.35 -18.14
C ALA A 125 -2.52 -3.72 -19.60
N THR A 126 -3.57 -3.69 -20.42
CA THR A 126 -3.52 -3.91 -21.86
C THR A 126 -3.78 -2.59 -22.62
N PRO A 127 -3.28 -2.45 -23.87
CA PRO A 127 -3.54 -1.26 -24.66
C PRO A 127 -5.04 -1.04 -24.87
N PRO A 128 -5.58 0.16 -24.60
CA PRO A 128 -7.01 0.41 -24.72
C PRO A 128 -7.46 0.40 -26.18
N LEU A 129 -8.58 -0.28 -26.46
CA LEU A 129 -9.22 -0.29 -27.79
C LEU A 129 -9.86 1.06 -28.13
N LYS A 130 -10.36 1.79 -27.13
CA LYS A 130 -11.07 3.06 -27.29
C LYS A 130 -10.52 4.11 -26.34
N ALA A 131 -10.41 5.34 -26.82
CA ALA A 131 -10.00 6.48 -26.01
C ALA A 131 -11.04 6.78 -24.92
N ASP A 132 -10.57 6.95 -23.68
CA ASP A 132 -11.41 7.30 -22.53
C ASP A 132 -11.86 8.78 -22.56
N LYS A 133 -11.05 9.67 -23.16
CA LYS A 133 -11.31 11.12 -23.20
C LYS A 133 -10.92 11.74 -24.56
N PRO A 134 -11.61 12.81 -25.00
CA PRO A 134 -12.81 13.40 -24.40
C PRO A 134 -14.06 12.55 -24.67
N LYS A 135 -15.12 12.75 -23.87
CA LYS A 135 -16.43 12.13 -24.11
C LYS A 135 -17.07 12.77 -25.34
N THR A 136 -16.81 12.22 -26.52
CA THR A 136 -17.15 12.81 -27.82
C THR A 136 -18.62 13.17 -27.93
N ILE A 137 -19.54 12.30 -27.50
CA ILE A 137 -20.98 12.56 -27.55
C ILE A 137 -21.36 13.78 -26.70
N ALA A 138 -20.85 13.89 -25.48
CA ALA A 138 -21.15 15.04 -24.62
C ALA A 138 -20.64 16.36 -25.22
N VAL A 139 -19.45 16.34 -25.83
CA VAL A 139 -18.87 17.51 -26.50
C VAL A 139 -19.69 17.90 -27.72
N ILE A 140 -20.09 16.94 -28.55
CA ILE A 140 -20.91 17.18 -29.75
C ILE A 140 -22.27 17.76 -29.36
N THR A 141 -22.98 17.16 -28.39
CA THR A 141 -24.28 17.67 -27.94
C THR A 141 -24.16 19.09 -27.39
N GLY A 142 -23.13 19.38 -26.57
CA GLY A 142 -22.88 20.72 -26.05
C GLY A 142 -22.61 21.73 -27.17
N ALA A 143 -21.79 21.37 -28.16
CA ALA A 143 -21.48 22.21 -29.30
C ALA A 143 -22.73 22.50 -30.16
N THR A 144 -23.58 21.49 -30.40
CA THR A 144 -24.82 21.66 -31.17
C THR A 144 -25.79 22.64 -30.49
N VAL A 145 -26.00 22.49 -29.18
CA VAL A 145 -26.89 23.39 -28.41
C VAL A 145 -26.34 24.81 -28.40
N LEU A 146 -25.04 24.98 -28.18
CA LEU A 146 -24.38 26.29 -28.23
C LEU A 146 -24.51 26.93 -29.61
N SER A 147 -24.25 26.17 -30.69
CA SER A 147 -24.35 26.67 -32.05
C SER A 147 -25.77 27.12 -32.40
N LEU A 148 -26.80 26.39 -31.96
CA LEU A 148 -28.19 26.76 -32.17
C LEU A 148 -28.53 28.07 -31.43
N PHE A 149 -28.10 28.19 -30.18
CA PHE A 149 -28.31 29.39 -29.38
C PHE A 149 -27.65 30.63 -30.00
N PHE A 150 -26.39 30.52 -30.42
CA PHE A 150 -25.70 31.61 -31.12
C PHE A 150 -26.32 31.93 -32.49
N GLY A 151 -26.83 30.92 -33.20
CA GLY A 151 -27.57 31.11 -34.46
C GLY A 151 -28.83 31.94 -34.27
N LEU A 152 -29.63 31.66 -33.23
CA LEU A 152 -30.83 32.44 -32.90
C LEU A 152 -30.49 33.88 -32.51
N LEU A 153 -29.45 34.09 -31.70
CA LEU A 153 -28.99 35.44 -31.35
C LEU A 153 -28.54 36.23 -32.59
N ALA A 154 -27.78 35.60 -33.47
CA ALA A 154 -27.32 36.23 -34.71
C ALA A 154 -28.50 36.60 -35.63
N ALA A 155 -29.49 35.71 -35.77
CA ALA A 155 -30.70 35.97 -36.54
C ALA A 155 -31.47 37.18 -35.98
N LEU A 156 -31.65 37.25 -34.66
CA LEU A 156 -32.35 38.35 -33.99
C LEU A 156 -31.61 39.69 -34.17
N VAL A 157 -30.28 39.70 -34.10
CA VAL A 157 -29.48 40.90 -34.37
C VAL A 157 -29.61 41.36 -35.82
N LEU A 158 -29.61 40.43 -36.78
CA LEU A 158 -29.77 40.74 -38.20
C LEU A 158 -31.17 41.30 -38.50
N GLU A 159 -32.21 40.73 -37.91
CA GLU A 159 -33.59 41.21 -38.06
C GLU A 159 -33.75 42.62 -37.47
N ARG A 160 -33.23 42.86 -36.26
CA ARG A 160 -33.26 44.19 -35.63
C ARG A 160 -32.54 45.24 -36.47
N ARG A 161 -31.40 44.89 -37.08
CA ARG A 161 -30.67 45.81 -37.99
C ARG A 161 -31.46 46.13 -39.25
N LYS A 162 -32.23 45.18 -39.80
CA LYS A 162 -33.09 45.42 -40.96
C LYS A 162 -34.29 46.31 -40.60
N ALA A 163 -34.91 46.12 -39.44
CA ALA A 163 -36.09 46.88 -39.02
C ALA A 163 -35.82 48.35 -38.67
N THR A 164 -34.56 48.74 -38.47
CA THR A 164 -34.17 50.14 -38.13
C THR A 164 -33.69 50.93 -39.36
N LYS A 165 -33.70 50.32 -40.55
CA LYS A 165 -33.47 50.97 -41.84
C LYS A 165 -34.80 51.15 -42.56
#